data_AF-A0A151X6V1-F1
#
_entry.id   AF-A0A151X6V1-F1
#
_cell.length_a   1.000
_cell.length_b   1.000
_cell.length_c   1.000
_cell.angle_alpha   90.00
_cell.angle_beta   90.00
_cell.angle_gamma   90.00
#
_symmetry.space_group_name_H-M   'P 1'
#
loop_
_entity.id
_entity.type
_entity.pdbx_description
1 polymer ?
#
loop_
_entity_poly.entity_id
_entity_poly.type
_entity_poly.pdbx_seq_one_letter_code
_entity_poly.pdbx_strand_id
1 'polypeptide(L)'
;KHQYLIGSLTGPAVKIIESIETSDQNYAIAWELLKKRYEDERAIRKRHIQCLFEMPQVQRESAVAIQNLVDHVQKHLRILHSMNLPTESWGELIVYLIEKHLDKATRGRWEEHVVDKEVTTTNVMIDFLQRRCQVLERASLSGNKDNAKRSGCKNHIDGNKQRQAVISNSNSKTTLSTTVQSGRCYLCQGQHLIYSCKQFLSAGERMREAKRLRLHINCLRSDHFVKDCRSSSRMWRQTQYVVTSQAV
;
A
#
# COMPACT_ATOMS: atom_id res chain seq x y z
N LYS A 1 11.46 -37.17 -17.12
CA LYS A 1 12.11 -35.94 -16.57
C LYS A 1 12.48 -34.94 -17.67
N HIS A 2 13.02 -35.39 -18.80
CA HIS A 2 13.37 -34.55 -19.94
C HIS A 2 12.19 -33.74 -20.53
N GLN A 3 11.04 -34.37 -20.75
CA GLN A 3 9.83 -33.69 -21.26
C GLN A 3 9.36 -32.53 -20.36
N TYR A 4 9.49 -32.69 -19.04
CA TYR A 4 9.15 -31.63 -18.08
C TYR A 4 10.12 -30.46 -18.14
N LEU A 5 11.42 -30.73 -18.34
CA LEU A 5 12.43 -29.68 -18.55
C LEU A 5 12.09 -28.86 -19.79
N ILE A 6 11.85 -29.50 -20.94
CA ILE A 6 11.47 -28.80 -22.19
C ILE A 6 10.23 -27.94 -21.96
N GLY A 7 9.17 -28.48 -21.35
CA GLY A 7 7.93 -27.74 -21.09
C GLY A 7 8.07 -26.59 -20.08
N SER A 8 9.15 -26.55 -19.29
CA SER A 8 9.42 -25.50 -18.29
C SER A 8 10.30 -24.37 -18.83
N LEU A 9 10.97 -24.56 -19.97
CA LEU A 9 11.83 -23.55 -20.57
C LEU A 9 11.03 -22.64 -21.50
N THR A 10 11.43 -21.36 -21.55
CA THR A 10 10.82 -20.38 -22.47
C THR A 10 11.91 -19.53 -23.12
N GLY A 11 11.59 -18.98 -24.30
CA GLY A 11 12.45 -18.02 -24.99
C GLY A 11 13.83 -18.59 -25.37
N PRO A 12 14.94 -17.85 -25.14
CA PRO A 12 16.29 -18.28 -25.54
C PRO A 12 16.78 -19.59 -24.92
N ALA A 13 16.21 -20.00 -23.77
CA ALA A 13 16.62 -21.22 -23.09
C ALA A 13 16.16 -22.49 -23.83
N VAL A 14 15.02 -22.43 -24.52
CA VAL A 14 14.51 -23.54 -25.35
C VAL A 14 15.44 -23.80 -26.53
N LYS A 15 15.90 -22.74 -27.20
CA LYS A 15 16.77 -22.82 -28.37
C LYS A 15 18.10 -23.55 -28.11
N ILE A 16 18.56 -23.55 -26.87
CA ILE A 16 19.82 -24.22 -26.47
C ILE A 16 19.69 -25.74 -26.51
N ILE A 17 18.48 -26.25 -26.28
CA ILE A 17 18.20 -27.69 -26.20
C ILE A 17 17.30 -28.18 -27.34
N GLU A 18 16.93 -27.30 -28.27
CA GLU A 18 16.03 -27.57 -29.40
C GLU A 18 16.61 -28.63 -30.35
N SER A 19 17.94 -28.75 -30.43
CA SER A 19 18.63 -29.77 -31.22
C SER A 19 18.81 -31.11 -30.51
N ILE A 20 18.34 -31.25 -29.26
CA ILE A 20 18.54 -32.44 -28.44
C ILE A 20 17.25 -33.25 -28.42
N GLU A 21 17.34 -34.51 -28.88
CA GLU A 21 16.19 -35.42 -28.84
C GLU A 21 15.77 -35.75 -27.41
N THR A 22 14.47 -35.98 -27.21
CA THR A 22 13.92 -36.30 -25.88
C THR A 22 14.32 -37.72 -25.46
N SER A 23 15.34 -37.82 -24.61
CA SER A 23 15.81 -39.07 -24.00
C SER A 23 16.30 -38.82 -22.57
N ASP A 24 16.29 -39.84 -21.71
CA ASP A 24 16.76 -39.74 -20.34
C ASP A 24 18.28 -39.49 -20.25
N GLN A 25 19.07 -40.04 -21.18
CA GLN A 25 20.50 -39.73 -21.29
C GLN A 25 20.72 -38.26 -21.71
N ASN A 26 19.85 -37.76 -22.58
CA ASN A 26 19.91 -36.40 -23.10
C ASN A 26 19.46 -35.35 -22.08
N TYR A 27 18.78 -35.74 -21.01
CA TYR A 27 18.46 -34.81 -19.90
C TYR A 27 19.71 -34.27 -19.23
N ALA A 28 20.70 -35.12 -18.95
CA ALA A 28 21.95 -34.68 -18.32
C ALA A 28 22.69 -33.67 -19.20
N ILE A 29 22.78 -33.95 -20.51
CA ILE A 29 23.42 -33.08 -21.50
C ILE A 29 22.68 -31.74 -21.63
N ALA A 30 21.35 -31.77 -21.76
CA ALA A 30 20.52 -30.58 -21.83
C ALA A 30 20.66 -29.72 -20.55
N TRP A 31 20.68 -30.35 -19.38
CA TRP A 31 20.86 -29.68 -18.10
C TRP A 31 22.25 -29.05 -17.97
N GLU A 32 23.32 -29.76 -18.36
CA GLU A 32 24.68 -29.21 -18.37
C GLU A 32 24.84 -28.03 -19.34
N LEU A 33 24.22 -28.08 -20.52
CA LEU A 33 24.24 -26.97 -21.48
C LEU A 33 23.53 -25.72 -20.93
N LEU A 34 22.39 -25.91 -20.27
CA LEU A 34 21.67 -24.82 -19.60
C LEU A 34 22.49 -24.24 -18.45
N LYS A 35 23.09 -25.10 -17.62
CA LYS A 35 24.01 -24.69 -16.55
C LYS A 35 25.19 -23.90 -17.10
N LYS A 36 25.89 -24.44 -18.10
CA LYS A 36 27.03 -23.76 -18.75
C LYS A 36 26.67 -22.39 -19.30
N ARG A 37 25.44 -22.20 -19.79
CA ARG A 37 25.00 -20.93 -20.38
C ARG A 37 24.48 -19.92 -19.36
N TYR A 38 23.80 -20.37 -18.31
CA TYR A 38 23.05 -19.50 -17.39
C TYR A 38 23.54 -19.52 -15.94
N GLU A 39 24.30 -20.53 -15.53
CA GLU A 39 24.90 -20.67 -14.20
C GLU A 39 26.25 -19.92 -14.15
N ASP A 40 26.24 -18.64 -14.51
CA ASP A 40 27.36 -17.75 -14.23
C ASP A 40 27.24 -17.26 -12.79
N GLU A 41 27.85 -18.01 -11.86
CA GLU A 41 27.82 -17.69 -10.42
C GLU A 41 28.30 -16.26 -10.13
N ARG A 42 29.25 -15.73 -10.90
CA ARG A 42 29.76 -14.38 -10.73
C ARG A 42 28.70 -13.35 -11.12
N ALA A 43 28.01 -13.56 -12.24
CA ALA A 43 26.91 -12.70 -12.67
C ALA A 43 25.72 -12.78 -11.71
N ILE A 44 25.36 -13.97 -11.24
CA ILE A 44 24.27 -14.18 -10.28
C ILE A 44 24.59 -13.48 -8.95
N ARG A 45 25.80 -13.68 -8.41
CA ARG A 45 26.28 -12.99 -7.20
C ARG A 45 26.22 -11.47 -7.37
N LYS A 46 26.77 -10.96 -8.48
CA LYS A 46 26.73 -9.53 -8.80
C LYS A 46 25.29 -9.00 -8.86
N ARG A 47 24.36 -9.75 -9.46
CA ARG A 47 22.96 -9.36 -9.57
C ARG A 47 22.31 -9.24 -8.20
N HIS A 48 22.53 -10.21 -7.30
CA HIS A 48 21.98 -10.16 -5.94
C HIS A 48 22.57 -9.03 -5.10
N ILE A 49 23.87 -8.76 -5.23
CA ILE A 49 24.50 -7.58 -4.62
C ILE A 49 23.84 -6.31 -5.15
N GLN A 50 23.69 -6.18 -6.48
CA GLN A 50 23.02 -5.03 -7.09
C GLN A 50 21.57 -4.86 -6.58
N CYS A 51 20.81 -5.95 -6.43
CA CYS A 51 19.47 -5.87 -5.87
C CYS A 51 19.44 -5.32 -4.43
N LEU A 52 20.48 -5.54 -3.63
CA LEU A 52 20.60 -4.93 -2.30
C LEU A 52 20.80 -3.42 -2.37
N PHE A 53 21.37 -2.87 -3.45
CA PHE A 53 21.43 -1.42 -3.66
C PHE A 53 20.16 -0.85 -4.31
N GLU A 54 19.36 -1.71 -4.95
CA GLU A 54 18.10 -1.38 -5.62
C GLU A 54 16.89 -1.75 -4.75
N MET A 55 16.93 -1.49 -3.44
CA MET A 55 15.82 -1.84 -2.55
C MET A 55 14.57 -0.99 -2.83
N PRO A 56 13.37 -1.53 -2.61
CA PRO A 56 12.14 -0.75 -2.76
C PRO A 56 12.04 0.38 -1.73
N GLN A 57 11.73 1.59 -2.17
CA GLN A 57 11.57 2.76 -1.28
C GLN A 57 10.22 2.73 -0.56
N VAL A 58 10.24 2.80 0.77
CA VAL A 58 9.05 3.03 1.60
C VAL A 58 8.79 4.54 1.66
N GLN A 59 7.84 5.02 0.87
CA GLN A 59 7.52 6.45 0.77
C GLN A 59 6.65 6.96 1.93
N ARG A 60 5.80 6.09 2.47
CA ARG A 60 4.94 6.38 3.62
C ARG A 60 4.86 5.14 4.49
N GLU A 61 4.62 5.37 5.76
CA GLU A 61 4.42 4.32 6.74
C GLU A 61 3.27 3.39 6.33
N SER A 62 3.62 2.16 5.96
CA SER A 62 2.70 1.12 5.49
C SER A 62 3.26 -0.26 5.80
N ALA A 63 2.46 -1.10 6.46
CA ALA A 63 2.87 -2.47 6.80
C ALA A 63 3.32 -3.26 5.56
N VAL A 64 2.55 -3.18 4.47
CA VAL A 64 2.84 -3.89 3.22
C VAL A 64 4.15 -3.42 2.60
N ALA A 65 4.40 -2.10 2.59
CA ALA A 65 5.62 -1.56 2.00
C ALA A 65 6.87 -1.94 2.81
N ILE A 66 6.77 -1.89 4.14
CA ILE A 66 7.85 -2.30 5.05
C ILE A 66 8.10 -3.81 4.93
N GLN A 67 7.04 -4.63 4.88
CA GLN A 67 7.16 -6.07 4.68
C GLN A 67 7.86 -6.41 3.36
N ASN A 68 7.47 -5.76 2.26
CA ASN A 68 8.11 -5.95 0.96
C ASN A 68 9.62 -5.60 0.99
N LEU A 69 10.01 -4.55 1.73
CA LEU A 69 11.40 -4.20 1.92
C LEU A 69 12.16 -5.28 2.71
N VAL A 70 11.59 -5.76 3.80
CA VAL A 70 12.15 -6.85 4.61
C VAL A 70 12.35 -8.11 3.76
N ASP A 71 11.31 -8.53 3.05
CA ASP A 71 11.34 -9.72 2.21
C ASP A 71 12.39 -9.60 1.09
N HIS A 72 12.50 -8.41 0.48
CA HIS A 72 13.50 -8.11 -0.56
C HIS A 72 14.93 -8.27 -0.02
N VAL A 73 15.23 -7.69 1.13
CA VAL A 73 16.57 -7.77 1.74
C VAL A 73 16.88 -9.21 2.16
N GLN A 74 15.97 -9.85 2.90
CA GLN A 74 16.19 -11.22 3.37
C GLN A 74 16.38 -12.21 2.23
N LYS A 75 15.59 -12.09 1.16
CA LYS A 75 15.74 -12.93 -0.05
C LYS A 75 17.16 -12.86 -0.59
N HIS A 76 17.69 -11.65 -0.78
CA HIS A 76 19.00 -11.47 -1.39
C HIS A 76 20.15 -11.85 -0.45
N LEU A 77 20.05 -11.55 0.84
CA LEU A 77 21.03 -12.01 1.82
C LEU A 77 21.08 -13.53 1.94
N ARG A 78 19.93 -14.22 1.97
CA ARG A 78 19.89 -15.69 2.04
C ARG A 78 20.55 -16.34 0.83
N ILE A 79 20.32 -15.81 -0.38
CA ILE A 79 20.95 -16.34 -1.59
C ILE A 79 22.47 -16.09 -1.57
N LEU A 80 22.92 -14.89 -1.19
CA LEU A 80 24.35 -14.58 -1.09
C LEU A 80 25.05 -15.43 -0.02
N HIS A 81 24.37 -15.68 1.11
CA HIS A 81 24.86 -16.60 2.14
C HIS A 81 25.03 -18.02 1.59
N SER A 82 24.05 -18.53 0.84
CA SER A 82 24.14 -19.86 0.19
C SER A 82 25.26 -19.97 -0.84
N MET A 83 25.77 -18.83 -1.35
CA MET A 83 26.93 -18.74 -2.25
C MET A 83 28.25 -18.55 -1.49
N ASN A 84 28.26 -18.80 -0.17
CA ASN A 84 29.41 -18.69 0.73
C ASN A 84 29.98 -17.27 0.88
N LEU A 85 29.14 -16.22 0.79
CA LEU A 85 29.55 -14.87 1.15
C LEU A 85 29.36 -14.60 2.65
N PRO A 86 30.21 -13.79 3.28
CA PRO A 86 30.16 -13.49 4.72
C PRO A 86 29.06 -12.46 5.05
N THR A 87 27.80 -12.75 4.72
CA THR A 87 26.65 -11.83 4.90
C THR A 87 26.45 -11.40 6.35
N GLU A 88 26.82 -12.24 7.31
CA GLU A 88 26.72 -11.95 8.75
C GLU A 88 27.60 -10.77 9.19
N SER A 89 28.70 -10.54 8.47
CA SER A 89 29.63 -9.43 8.76
C SER A 89 29.15 -8.08 8.21
N TRP A 90 28.08 -8.05 7.42
CA TRP A 90 27.62 -6.84 6.73
C TRP A 90 26.58 -6.04 7.54
N GLY A 91 26.39 -6.37 8.83
CA GLY A 91 25.35 -5.82 9.70
C GLY A 91 25.10 -4.33 9.53
N GLU A 92 26.09 -3.50 9.87
CA GLU A 92 25.99 -2.04 9.83
C GLU A 92 25.75 -1.50 8.41
N LEU A 93 26.38 -2.11 7.39
CA LEU A 93 26.21 -1.70 5.99
C LEU A 93 24.77 -1.92 5.52
N ILE A 94 24.20 -3.08 5.84
CA ILE A 94 22.81 -3.40 5.46
C ILE A 94 21.83 -2.55 6.25
N VAL A 95 22.06 -2.35 7.54
CA VAL A 95 21.27 -1.45 8.40
C VAL A 95 21.20 -0.04 7.78
N TYR A 96 22.35 0.52 7.43
CA TYR A 96 22.44 1.83 6.78
C TYR A 96 21.69 1.90 5.44
N LEU A 97 21.78 0.85 4.61
CA LEU A 97 21.04 0.79 3.35
C LEU A 97 19.53 0.78 3.60
N ILE A 98 19.06 -0.06 4.52
CA ILE A 98 17.65 -0.14 4.90
C ILE A 98 17.15 1.22 5.38
N GLU A 99 17.88 1.91 6.26
CA GLU A 99 17.50 3.22 6.80
C GLU A 99 17.22 4.25 5.70
N LYS A 100 18.03 4.28 4.64
CA LYS A 100 17.81 5.17 3.49
C LYS A 100 16.52 4.86 2.74
N HIS A 101 16.10 3.60 2.74
CA HIS A 101 14.90 3.14 2.07
C HIS A 101 13.63 3.21 2.94
N LEU A 102 13.75 3.54 4.23
CA LEU A 102 12.61 3.76 5.13
C LEU A 102 12.00 5.15 4.99
N ASP A 103 10.71 5.25 5.31
CA ASP A 103 10.03 6.53 5.48
C ASP A 103 10.49 7.24 6.77
N LYS A 104 10.27 8.55 6.85
CA LYS A 104 10.72 9.36 8.00
C LYS A 104 10.14 8.90 9.35
N ALA A 105 8.89 8.41 9.38
CA ALA A 105 8.25 8.02 10.62
C ALA A 105 8.77 6.67 11.14
N THR A 106 8.99 5.71 10.25
CA THR A 106 9.61 4.42 10.62
C THR A 106 11.08 4.60 10.99
N ARG A 107 11.83 5.42 10.24
CA ARG A 107 13.23 5.74 10.56
C ARG A 107 13.36 6.40 11.92
N GLY A 108 12.53 7.40 12.25
CA GLY A 108 12.57 8.04 13.57
C GLY A 108 12.36 7.06 14.73
N ARG A 109 11.45 6.08 14.56
CA ARG A 109 11.24 5.03 15.56
C ARG A 109 12.38 4.02 15.63
N TRP A 110 13.08 3.81 14.52
CA TRP A 110 14.27 2.97 14.52
C TRP A 110 15.38 3.62 15.33
N GLU A 111 15.67 4.91 15.10
CA GLU A 111 16.65 5.66 15.90
C GLU A 111 16.34 5.58 17.39
N GLU A 112 15.08 5.78 17.76
CA GLU A 112 14.60 5.70 19.14
C GLU A 112 14.77 4.29 19.74
N HIS A 113 14.70 3.24 18.91
CA HIS A 113 14.88 1.84 19.34
C HIS A 113 16.35 1.46 19.57
N VAL A 114 17.30 2.17 18.96
CA VAL A 114 18.73 1.83 18.99
C VAL A 114 19.57 2.74 19.87
N VAL A 115 19.00 3.80 20.45
CA VAL A 115 19.71 4.74 21.35
C VAL A 115 20.54 4.02 22.42
N ASP A 116 20.02 2.93 23.00
CA ASP A 116 20.67 2.19 24.09
C ASP A 116 21.45 0.95 23.61
N LYS A 117 21.69 0.79 22.30
CA LYS A 117 22.33 -0.41 21.72
C LYS A 117 23.66 -0.07 21.08
N GLU A 118 24.73 -0.68 21.60
CA GLU A 118 26.10 -0.47 21.08
C GLU A 118 26.32 -1.06 19.68
N VAL A 119 25.62 -2.13 19.30
CA VAL A 119 25.77 -2.80 17.99
C VAL A 119 24.41 -3.11 17.38
N THR A 120 24.19 -2.62 16.15
CA THR A 120 22.99 -2.91 15.36
C THR A 120 23.32 -3.94 14.27
N THR A 121 22.79 -5.15 14.43
CA THR A 121 22.92 -6.20 13.39
C THR A 121 21.74 -6.14 12.43
N THR A 122 21.92 -6.73 11.24
CA THR A 122 20.83 -6.89 10.27
C THR A 122 19.60 -7.54 10.89
N ASN A 123 19.79 -8.56 11.73
CA ASN A 123 18.69 -9.27 12.38
C ASN A 123 17.90 -8.36 13.33
N VAL A 124 18.59 -7.51 14.10
CA VAL A 124 17.91 -6.54 15.00
C VAL A 124 17.04 -5.56 14.20
N MET A 125 17.53 -5.07 13.07
CA MET A 125 16.75 -4.20 12.17
C MET A 125 15.53 -4.95 11.59
N ILE A 126 15.74 -6.16 11.08
CA ILE A 126 14.65 -6.96 10.50
C ILE A 126 13.57 -7.27 11.54
N ASP A 127 13.95 -7.67 12.76
CA ASP A 127 13.02 -7.95 13.85
C ASP A 127 12.24 -6.69 14.28
N PHE A 128 12.89 -5.53 14.25
CA PHE A 128 12.22 -4.25 14.51
C PHE A 128 11.18 -3.95 13.42
N LEU A 129 11.54 -4.09 12.15
CA LEU A 129 10.64 -3.80 11.02
C LEU A 129 9.44 -4.75 10.99
N GLN A 130 9.66 -6.04 11.26
CA GLN A 130 8.57 -7.02 11.37
C GLN A 130 7.61 -6.66 12.51
N ARG A 131 8.14 -6.27 13.67
CA ARG A 131 7.31 -5.77 14.79
C ARG A 131 6.54 -4.50 14.39
N ARG A 132 7.17 -3.58 13.64
CA ARG A 132 6.49 -2.37 13.13
C ARG A 132 5.33 -2.74 12.20
N CYS A 133 5.51 -3.69 11.28
CA CYS A 133 4.44 -4.21 10.41
C CYS A 133 3.25 -4.71 11.24
N GLN A 134 3.48 -5.59 12.22
CA GLN A 134 2.43 -6.14 13.09
C GLN A 134 1.67 -5.05 13.86
N VAL A 135 2.37 -4.01 14.33
CA VAL A 135 1.73 -2.87 15.01
C VAL A 135 0.84 -2.09 14.04
N LEU A 136 1.30 -1.82 12.83
CA LEU A 136 0.54 -1.10 11.81
C LEU A 136 -0.71 -1.88 11.38
N GLU A 137 -0.58 -3.19 11.19
CA GLU A 137 -1.70 -4.08 10.87
C GLU A 137 -2.76 -4.05 11.98
N ARG A 138 -2.37 -4.25 13.25
CA ARG A 138 -3.29 -4.18 14.39
C ARG A 138 -3.96 -2.82 14.53
N ALA A 139 -3.21 -1.73 14.33
CA ALA A 139 -3.76 -0.38 14.36
C ALA A 139 -4.81 -0.15 13.25
N SER A 140 -4.55 -0.66 12.05
CA SER A 140 -5.50 -0.58 10.93
C SER A 140 -6.80 -1.36 11.17
N LEU A 141 -6.72 -2.53 11.83
CA LEU A 141 -7.89 -3.33 12.19
C LEU A 141 -8.76 -2.64 13.26
N SER A 142 -8.16 -1.87 14.16
CA SER A 142 -8.88 -1.12 15.19
C SER A 142 -9.65 0.08 14.63
N GLY A 143 -9.22 0.65 13.50
CA GLY A 143 -9.85 1.84 12.88
C GLY A 143 -11.09 1.54 12.03
N ASN A 144 -11.39 0.26 11.75
CA ASN A 144 -12.46 -0.13 10.82
C ASN A 144 -13.78 -0.54 11.50
N LYS A 145 -13.90 -0.47 12.84
CA LYS A 145 -15.11 -0.89 13.57
C LYS A 145 -16.21 0.17 13.65
N ASP A 146 -15.96 1.43 13.32
CA ASP A 146 -16.97 2.50 13.49
C ASP A 146 -17.93 2.68 12.29
N ASN A 147 -17.75 1.95 11.19
CA ASN A 147 -18.65 2.03 10.01
C ASN A 147 -19.46 0.75 9.72
N ALA A 148 -19.44 -0.25 10.60
CA ALA A 148 -20.17 -1.51 10.43
C ALA A 148 -21.27 -1.69 11.50
N LYS A 149 -22.16 -0.70 11.69
CA LYS A 149 -23.41 -0.87 12.45
C LYS A 149 -24.57 -0.07 11.87
N ARG A 150 -24.87 -0.21 10.57
CA ARG A 150 -26.20 0.11 10.02
C ARG A 150 -26.54 -0.76 8.81
N SER A 151 -26.75 -2.06 9.03
CA SER A 151 -27.61 -2.89 8.18
C SER A 151 -28.31 -3.90 9.06
N GLY A 152 -29.63 -4.03 8.87
CA GLY A 152 -30.55 -4.42 9.91
C GLY A 152 -30.66 -5.91 10.22
N CYS A 153 -31.21 -6.17 11.40
CA CYS A 153 -32.12 -7.26 11.66
C CYS A 153 -33.30 -6.70 12.48
N LYS A 154 -34.43 -6.47 11.82
CA LYS A 154 -35.73 -6.33 12.50
C LYS A 154 -36.10 -7.72 13.01
N ASN A 155 -35.91 -7.97 14.30
CA ASN A 155 -36.60 -9.08 14.95
C ASN A 155 -37.79 -8.50 15.72
N HIS A 156 -38.96 -8.77 15.17
CA HIS A 156 -40.25 -8.67 15.81
C HIS A 156 -40.31 -9.74 16.90
N ILE A 157 -40.34 -9.34 18.17
CA ILE A 157 -40.84 -10.20 19.25
C ILE A 157 -41.80 -9.34 20.07
N ASP A 158 -43.09 -9.67 19.93
CA ASP A 158 -44.16 -9.25 20.82
C ASP A 158 -43.87 -9.73 22.25
N GLY A 159 -44.10 -8.87 23.24
CA GLY A 159 -43.88 -9.24 24.63
C GLY A 159 -44.00 -8.11 25.62
N ASN A 160 -45.23 -7.60 25.77
CA ASN A 160 -45.78 -6.82 26.88
C ASN A 160 -44.93 -6.73 28.17
N LYS A 161 -44.61 -5.49 28.61
CA LYS A 161 -44.75 -5.07 30.01
C LYS A 161 -44.64 -3.55 30.17
N GLN A 162 -45.77 -2.96 30.55
CA GLN A 162 -45.90 -1.61 31.12
C GLN A 162 -44.99 -1.41 32.33
N ARG A 163 -44.40 -0.21 32.44
CA ARG A 163 -44.25 0.54 33.69
C ARG A 163 -43.99 2.04 33.40
N GLN A 164 -45.02 2.85 33.66
CA GLN A 164 -44.97 4.28 34.01
C GLN A 164 -44.06 4.48 35.24
N ALA A 165 -43.49 5.64 35.60
CA ALA A 165 -43.45 7.05 35.16
C ALA A 165 -42.14 7.63 35.78
N VAL A 166 -41.59 8.83 35.54
CA VAL A 166 -42.07 10.20 35.82
C VAL A 166 -40.96 11.18 35.35
N ILE A 167 -41.34 12.19 34.57
CA ILE A 167 -40.92 13.62 34.54
C ILE A 167 -39.45 13.99 34.87
N SER A 168 -38.73 14.59 33.91
CA SER A 168 -38.37 16.03 33.98
C SER A 168 -37.60 16.58 32.77
N ASN A 169 -38.05 17.79 32.39
CA ASN A 169 -37.43 18.89 31.67
C ASN A 169 -37.15 18.84 30.16
N SER A 170 -38.08 19.50 29.47
CA SER A 170 -37.95 20.25 28.23
C SER A 170 -36.74 21.18 28.19
N ASN A 171 -36.05 21.19 27.05
CA ASN A 171 -35.79 22.43 26.32
C ASN A 171 -35.84 22.11 24.81
N SER A 172 -37.06 22.18 24.29
CA SER A 172 -37.37 22.18 22.87
C SER A 172 -36.95 23.52 22.26
N LYS A 173 -35.96 23.48 21.36
CA LYS A 173 -35.86 24.45 20.26
C LYS A 173 -36.27 23.73 18.98
N THR A 174 -37.48 24.03 18.54
CA THR A 174 -38.03 23.66 17.23
C THR A 174 -37.52 24.62 16.14
N THR A 175 -37.59 24.15 14.88
CA THR A 175 -37.29 24.81 13.58
C THR A 175 -35.85 24.63 13.06
N LEU A 176 -35.54 24.13 11.86
CA LEU A 176 -36.29 23.43 10.80
C LEU A 176 -35.46 22.21 10.37
N SER A 177 -36.06 21.02 10.27
CA SER A 177 -35.45 19.90 9.55
C SER A 177 -35.41 20.22 8.07
N THR A 178 -34.28 20.72 7.57
CA THR A 178 -33.94 20.53 6.16
C THR A 178 -33.59 19.07 5.99
N THR A 179 -34.36 18.37 5.18
CA THR A 179 -34.00 17.06 4.65
C THR A 179 -32.61 17.19 4.03
N VAL A 180 -31.59 16.68 4.73
CA VAL A 180 -30.27 16.49 4.15
C VAL A 180 -30.45 15.42 3.09
N GLN A 181 -30.76 15.86 1.86
CA GLN A 181 -30.60 15.05 0.67
C GLN A 181 -29.10 14.80 0.54
N SER A 182 -28.67 13.71 1.15
CA SER A 182 -27.35 13.15 0.95
C SER A 182 -27.07 13.02 -0.54
N GLY A 183 -26.15 13.83 -1.05
CA GLY A 183 -25.32 13.51 -2.20
C GLY A 183 -25.97 13.60 -3.58
N ARG A 184 -26.65 14.71 -3.92
CA ARG A 184 -26.85 15.07 -5.34
C ARG A 184 -25.72 15.97 -5.83
N CYS A 185 -25.20 15.66 -7.00
CA CYS A 185 -24.16 16.44 -7.66
C CYS A 185 -24.74 17.78 -8.10
N TYR A 186 -24.15 18.89 -7.67
CA TYR A 186 -24.64 20.23 -8.01
C TYR A 186 -24.50 20.59 -9.50
N LEU A 187 -23.76 19.78 -10.28
CA LEU A 187 -23.55 20.01 -11.72
C LEU A 187 -24.56 19.28 -12.60
N CYS A 188 -24.74 17.97 -12.36
CA CYS A 188 -25.58 17.12 -13.19
C CYS A 188 -26.78 16.54 -12.45
N GLN A 189 -27.00 16.96 -11.20
CA GLN A 189 -28.10 16.53 -10.31
C GLN A 189 -28.15 15.02 -10.01
N GLY A 190 -27.14 14.25 -10.43
CA GLY A 190 -27.02 12.81 -10.20
C GLY A 190 -26.63 12.45 -8.76
N GLN A 191 -26.86 11.20 -8.35
CA GLN A 191 -26.56 10.72 -6.99
C GLN A 191 -25.07 10.41 -6.79
N HIS A 192 -24.24 11.44 -6.79
CA HIS A 192 -22.82 11.36 -6.48
C HIS A 192 -22.33 12.71 -5.97
N LEU A 193 -21.19 12.70 -5.29
CA LEU A 193 -20.50 13.92 -4.91
C LEU A 193 -19.76 14.49 -6.14
N ILE A 194 -19.64 15.81 -6.21
CA ILE A 194 -19.12 16.55 -7.37
C ILE A 194 -17.71 16.11 -7.81
N TYR A 195 -16.88 15.60 -6.89
CA TYR A 195 -15.55 15.06 -7.20
C TYR A 195 -15.57 13.78 -8.06
N SER A 196 -16.69 13.07 -8.09
CA SER A 196 -16.91 11.87 -8.91
C SER A 196 -17.74 12.14 -10.16
N CYS A 197 -18.01 13.41 -10.48
CA CYS A 197 -18.84 13.77 -11.62
C CYS A 197 -18.07 13.68 -12.94
N LYS A 198 -18.57 12.87 -13.88
CA LYS A 198 -17.94 12.66 -15.20
C LYS A 198 -17.97 13.89 -16.12
N GLN A 199 -18.88 14.84 -15.89
CA GLN A 199 -18.90 16.12 -16.61
C GLN A 199 -17.86 17.14 -16.10
N PHE A 200 -17.08 16.78 -15.07
CA PHE A 200 -16.17 17.67 -14.37
C PHE A 200 -14.72 17.54 -14.84
N LEU A 201 -14.46 17.85 -16.11
CA LEU A 201 -13.15 17.64 -16.74
C LEU A 201 -12.55 18.93 -17.32
N SER A 202 -12.25 19.90 -16.46
CA SER A 202 -11.04 20.75 -16.57
C SER A 202 -10.78 21.48 -15.24
N ALA A 203 -9.50 21.67 -14.87
CA ALA A 203 -9.13 22.34 -13.61
C ALA A 203 -9.45 23.85 -13.61
N GLY A 204 -9.53 24.48 -14.79
CA GLY A 204 -9.82 25.90 -14.96
C GLY A 204 -11.30 26.24 -14.75
N GLU A 205 -12.22 25.42 -15.29
CA GLU A 205 -13.67 25.64 -15.16
C GLU A 205 -14.18 25.33 -13.74
N ARG A 206 -13.49 24.44 -13.03
CA ARG A 206 -13.75 24.05 -11.63
C ARG A 206 -13.86 25.24 -10.67
N MET A 207 -12.95 26.22 -10.79
CA MET A 207 -12.91 27.39 -9.90
C MET A 207 -14.07 28.35 -10.17
N ARG A 208 -14.39 28.55 -11.46
CA ARG A 208 -15.47 29.44 -11.89
C ARG A 208 -16.82 28.89 -11.46
N GLU A 209 -17.00 27.57 -11.62
CA GLU A 209 -18.25 26.90 -11.32
C GLU A 209 -18.47 26.69 -9.82
N ALA A 210 -17.42 26.38 -9.06
CA ALA A 210 -17.50 26.34 -7.59
C ALA A 210 -17.90 27.71 -6.99
N LYS A 211 -17.38 28.81 -7.55
CA LYS A 211 -17.79 30.17 -7.16
C LYS A 211 -19.24 30.46 -7.56
N ARG A 212 -19.66 30.09 -8.78
CA ARG A 212 -21.05 30.27 -9.26
C ARG A 212 -22.06 29.53 -8.38
N LEU A 213 -21.74 28.30 -7.99
CA LEU A 213 -22.58 27.43 -7.17
C LEU A 213 -22.43 27.65 -5.65
N ARG A 214 -21.63 28.65 -5.23
CA ARG A 214 -21.33 28.98 -3.84
C ARG A 214 -20.85 27.77 -3.01
N LEU A 215 -20.03 26.93 -3.63
CA LEU A 215 -19.43 25.77 -2.99
C LEU A 215 -18.11 26.16 -2.31
N HIS A 216 -17.81 25.49 -1.21
CA HIS A 216 -16.53 25.67 -0.53
C HIS A 216 -15.39 25.21 -1.45
N ILE A 217 -14.40 26.08 -1.64
CA ILE A 217 -13.31 25.89 -2.59
C ILE A 217 -12.56 24.58 -2.25
N ASN A 218 -12.17 24.31 -1.00
CA ASN A 218 -11.35 23.13 -0.70
C ASN A 218 -12.05 21.76 -0.72
N CYS A 219 -13.37 21.72 -0.56
CA CYS A 219 -14.09 20.44 -0.41
C CYS A 219 -15.33 20.32 -1.30
N LEU A 220 -15.64 21.38 -2.06
CA LEU A 220 -16.74 21.47 -3.02
C LEU A 220 -18.11 21.10 -2.43
N ARG A 221 -18.33 21.43 -1.16
CA ARG A 221 -19.61 21.26 -0.44
C ARG A 221 -20.20 22.62 -0.07
N SER A 222 -21.51 22.67 0.08
CA SER A 222 -22.26 23.86 0.54
C SER A 222 -22.71 23.76 2.00
N ASP A 223 -22.35 22.67 2.71
CA ASP A 223 -22.88 22.30 4.02
C ASP A 223 -22.16 22.96 5.21
N HIS A 224 -21.19 23.86 4.97
CA HIS A 224 -20.45 24.54 6.03
C HIS A 224 -19.77 25.83 5.54
N PHE A 225 -19.42 26.69 6.51
CA PHE A 225 -18.60 27.88 6.27
C PHE A 225 -17.11 27.54 6.25
N VAL A 226 -16.30 28.41 5.62
CA VAL A 226 -14.84 28.21 5.45
C VAL A 226 -14.12 27.83 6.75
N LYS A 227 -14.50 28.48 7.85
CA LYS A 227 -13.92 28.27 9.20
C LYS A 227 -14.20 26.89 9.80
N ASP A 228 -15.29 26.25 9.37
CA ASP A 228 -15.76 24.96 9.89
C ASP A 228 -15.35 23.79 8.96
N CYS A 229 -14.53 24.09 7.95
CA CYS A 229 -14.07 23.10 6.98
C CYS A 229 -13.00 22.19 7.59
N ARG A 230 -13.38 20.93 7.84
CA ARG A 230 -12.46 19.87 8.29
C ARG A 230 -11.60 19.26 7.17
N SER A 231 -11.75 19.72 5.93
CA SER A 231 -10.91 19.29 4.81
C SER A 231 -9.58 20.03 4.84
N SER A 232 -8.48 19.30 5.09
CA SER A 232 -7.14 19.88 5.07
C SER A 232 -6.84 20.56 3.73
N SER A 233 -6.22 21.73 3.77
CA SER A 233 -6.10 22.73 2.69
C SER A 233 -5.32 22.32 1.43
N ARG A 234 -5.20 21.02 1.11
CA ARG A 234 -4.31 20.51 0.05
C ARG A 234 -4.97 19.60 -1.00
N MET A 235 -6.30 19.58 -1.14
CA MET A 235 -6.93 18.81 -2.25
C MET A 235 -6.83 19.49 -3.63
N TRP A 236 -6.40 20.75 -3.71
CA TRP A 236 -6.24 21.47 -4.98
C TRP A 236 -5.06 21.00 -5.84
N ARG A 237 -4.03 20.40 -5.24
CA ARG A 237 -2.82 19.98 -5.97
C ARG A 237 -2.86 18.55 -6.50
N GLN A 238 -3.85 17.74 -6.10
CA GLN A 238 -3.89 16.32 -6.47
C GLN A 238 -4.61 16.01 -7.79
N THR A 239 -5.24 16.98 -8.45
CA THR A 239 -5.95 16.74 -9.74
C THR A 239 -5.24 17.29 -10.97
N GLN A 240 -3.98 17.74 -10.87
CA GLN A 240 -3.15 18.04 -12.05
C GLN A 240 -2.42 16.81 -12.61
N TYR A 241 -2.41 15.66 -11.93
CA TYR A 241 -1.61 14.49 -12.33
C TYR A 241 -2.38 13.35 -13.00
N VAL A 242 -3.63 13.56 -13.45
CA VAL A 242 -4.43 12.48 -14.08
C VAL A 242 -4.85 12.78 -15.52
N VAL A 243 -4.33 13.84 -16.17
CA VAL A 243 -4.73 14.18 -17.56
C VAL A 243 -3.56 14.25 -18.56
N THR A 244 -2.32 13.93 -18.18
CA THR A 244 -1.18 13.97 -19.13
C THR A 244 -0.48 12.62 -19.33
N SER A 245 -1.22 11.51 -19.34
CA SER A 245 -0.65 10.19 -19.72
C SER A 245 -1.58 9.34 -20.59
N GLN A 246 -2.27 9.98 -21.53
CA GLN A 246 -2.83 9.34 -22.73
C GLN A 246 -2.66 10.30 -23.92
N ALA A 247 -1.43 10.43 -24.40
CA ALA A 247 -1.07 10.87 -25.76
C ALA A 247 0.47 10.94 -25.87
N VAL A 248 1.10 9.79 -26.09
CA VAL A 248 2.12 9.49 -27.12
C VAL A 248 2.16 7.97 -27.25
#